data_AF-A0A2D9X3U4-F1
#
_entry.id   AF-A0A2D9X3U4-F1
#
_cell.length_a   1.000
_cell.length_b   1.000
_cell.length_c   1.000
_cell.angle_alpha   90.00
_cell.angle_beta   90.00
_cell.angle_gamma   90.00
#
_symmetry.space_group_name_H-M   'P 1'
#
loop_
_entity.id
_entity.type
_entity.pdbx_description
1 polymer ?
#
loop_
_entity_poly.entity_id
_entity_poly.type
_entity_poly.pdbx_seq_one_letter_code
_entity_poly.pdbx_strand_id
1 'polypeptide(L)' 'METPSGQVSVVDFLKSLIKKDQVILLAALKNVEGLGFESPCVNFKKLSNGLWEIKISGETDGYTFLFRYVLDSFIS' A
#
# COMPACT_ATOMS: atom_id res chain seq x y z
N MET A 1 7.70 -18.29 -1.98
CA MET A 1 6.99 -18.96 -0.88
C MET A 1 5.62 -18.31 -0.80
N GLU A 2 4.55 -19.08 -0.99
CA GLU A 2 3.17 -18.61 -0.85
C GLU A 2 2.67 -19.03 0.54
N THR A 3 1.84 -18.21 1.20
CA THR A 3 1.16 -18.66 2.42
C THR A 3 0.14 -19.76 2.07
N PRO A 4 -0.31 -20.58 3.04
CA PRO A 4 -1.24 -21.68 2.80
C PRO A 4 -2.57 -21.30 2.10
N SER A 5 -2.89 -20.00 2.04
CA SER A 5 -4.06 -19.43 1.35
C SER A 5 -3.77 -18.85 -0.04
N GLY A 6 -2.56 -19.03 -0.59
CA GLY A 6 -2.15 -18.40 -1.86
C GLY A 6 -1.89 -16.89 -1.76
N GLN A 7 -1.85 -16.35 -0.54
CA GLN A 7 -1.50 -14.95 -0.30
C GLN A 7 0.01 -14.84 -0.15
N VAL A 8 0.66 -13.99 -0.94
CA VAL A 8 2.04 -13.59 -0.67
C VAL A 8 2.01 -12.49 0.37
N SER A 9 2.84 -12.56 1.41
CA SER A 9 3.01 -11.45 2.34
C SER A 9 3.33 -10.18 1.56
N VAL A 10 2.74 -9.03 1.92
CA VAL A 10 3.05 -7.74 1.26
C VAL A 10 4.56 -7.49 1.25
N VAL A 11 5.27 -7.88 2.31
CA VAL A 11 6.72 -7.77 2.41
C VAL A 11 7.43 -8.63 1.36
N ASP A 12 6.99 -9.87 1.16
CA ASP A 12 7.62 -10.78 0.20
C ASP A 12 7.26 -10.42 -1.24
N PHE A 13 6.04 -9.92 -1.47
CA PHE A 13 5.65 -9.31 -2.74
C PHE A 13 6.58 -8.14 -3.07
N LEU A 14 6.76 -7.18 -2.15
CA LEU A 14 7.65 -6.03 -2.37
C LEU A 14 9.10 -6.45 -2.62
N LYS A 15 9.58 -7.53 -2.00
CA LYS A 15 10.93 -8.08 -2.26
C LYS A 15 11.06 -8.77 -3.61
N SER A 16 9.95 -9.24 -4.19
CA SER A 16 9.95 -9.90 -5.51
C SER A 16 10.00 -8.92 -6.67
N LEU A 17 9.68 -7.64 -6.44
CA LEU A 17 9.67 -6.61 -7.47
C LEU A 17 11.08 -6.20 -7.90
N ILE A 18 11.17 -5.63 -9.10
CA ILE A 18 12.40 -4.99 -9.54
C ILE A 18 12.74 -3.81 -8.62
N LYS A 19 14.03 -3.48 -8.51
CA LYS A 19 14.52 -2.45 -7.57
C LYS A 19 13.85 -1.09 -7.75
N LYS A 20 13.56 -0.68 -9.00
CA LYS A 20 12.91 0.60 -9.29
C LYS A 20 11.49 0.64 -8.72
N ASP A 21 10.67 -0.35 -9.04
CA ASP A 21 9.30 -0.45 -8.55
C ASP A 21 9.25 -0.58 -7.03
N GLN A 22 10.18 -1.35 -6.45
CA GLN A 22 10.32 -1.45 -5.00
C GLN A 22 10.56 -0.07 -4.36
N VAL A 23 11.47 0.75 -4.91
CA VAL A 23 11.75 2.10 -4.39
C VAL A 23 10.52 3.01 -4.51
N ILE A 24 9.83 2.99 -5.66
CA ILE A 24 8.63 3.79 -5.90
C ILE A 24 7.54 3.43 -4.87
N LEU A 25 7.27 2.14 -4.71
CA LEU A 25 6.26 1.65 -3.78
C LEU A 25 6.59 1.97 -2.33
N LEU A 26 7.84 1.76 -1.90
CA LEU A 26 8.25 2.09 -0.54
C LEU A 26 8.15 3.59 -0.26
N ALA A 27 8.51 4.44 -1.21
CA ALA A 27 8.37 5.88 -1.09
C ALA A 27 6.88 6.30 -1.00
N ALA A 28 6.04 5.74 -1.86
CA ALA A 28 4.61 5.99 -1.84
C ALA A 28 3.96 5.55 -0.52
N LEU A 29 4.26 4.34 -0.04
CA LEU A 29 3.73 3.85 1.25
C LEU A 29 4.20 4.69 2.43
N LYS A 30 5.47 5.14 2.42
CA LYS A 30 6.00 6.06 3.44
C LYS A 30 5.30 7.42 3.42
N ASN A 31 4.96 7.93 2.23
CA ASN A 31 4.18 9.15 2.11
C ASN A 31 2.75 8.97 2.62
N VAL A 32 2.11 7.83 2.35
CA VAL A 32 0.79 7.50 2.91
C VAL A 32 0.84 7.44 4.43
N GLU A 33 1.90 6.88 5.01
CA GLU A 33 2.10 6.83 6.47
C GLU A 33 2.25 8.25 7.07
N GLY A 34 3.03 9.13 6.45
CA GLY A 34 3.31 10.46 7.00
C GLY A 34 2.27 11.55 6.67
N LEU A 35 1.63 11.46 5.51
CA LEU A 35 0.73 12.50 4.96
C LEU A 35 -0.72 12.02 4.84
N GLY A 36 -0.99 10.73 5.08
CA GLY A 36 -2.32 10.16 4.91
C GLY A 36 -2.86 10.40 3.50
N PHE A 37 -4.07 10.94 3.41
CA PHE A 37 -4.77 11.21 2.15
C PHE A 37 -4.13 12.32 1.30
N GLU A 38 -3.17 13.09 1.84
CA GLU A 38 -2.43 14.11 1.11
C GLU A 38 -1.18 13.54 0.41
N SER A 39 -0.96 12.23 0.46
CA SER A 39 0.18 11.58 -0.16
C SER A 39 0.21 11.82 -1.68
N PRO A 40 1.30 12.38 -2.23
CA PRO A 40 1.44 12.57 -3.67
C PRO A 40 1.57 11.24 -4.41
N CYS A 41 1.19 11.23 -5.69
CA CYS A 41 1.34 10.06 -6.57
C CYS A 41 0.59 8.79 -6.12
N VAL A 42 -0.37 8.94 -5.20
CA VAL A 42 -1.24 7.86 -4.73
C VAL A 42 -2.69 8.23 -4.98
N ASN A 43 -3.42 7.36 -5.68
CA ASN A 43 -4.85 7.53 -5.90
C ASN A 43 -5.62 6.74 -4.85
N PHE A 44 -6.34 7.45 -3.98
CA PHE A 44 -7.18 6.85 -2.95
C PHE A 44 -8.61 6.63 -3.46
N LYS A 45 -9.16 5.45 -3.17
CA LYS A 45 -10.57 5.14 -3.40
C LYS A 45 -11.15 4.54 -2.13
N LYS A 46 -12.16 5.22 -1.57
CA LYS A 46 -12.91 4.72 -0.43
C LYS A 46 -13.73 3.50 -0.85
N LEU A 47 -13.66 2.43 -0.06
CA LEU A 47 -14.51 1.26 -0.19
C LEU A 47 -15.50 1.22 1.00
N SER A 48 -16.39 0.23 0.99
CA SER A 48 -17.27 -0.03 2.13
C SER A 48 -16.48 -0.49 3.37
N ASN A 49 -17.10 -0.41 4.55
CA ASN A 49 -16.57 -0.97 5.80
C ASN A 49 -15.22 -0.39 6.26
N GLY A 50 -14.97 0.88 5.95
CA GLY A 50 -13.75 1.58 6.37
C GLY A 50 -12.47 1.09 5.67
N LEU A 51 -12.62 0.35 4.58
CA LEU A 51 -11.50 -0.05 3.73
C LEU A 51 -11.23 1.01 2.67
N TRP A 52 -9.97 1.06 2.26
CA TRP A 52 -9.49 1.95 1.22
C TRP A 52 -8.64 1.16 0.25
N GLU A 53 -8.77 1.53 -1.02
CA GLU A 53 -7.90 1.10 -2.09
C GLU A 53 -6.92 2.24 -2.38
N ILE A 54 -5.62 1.94 -2.44
CA ILE A 54 -4.61 2.85 -2.97
C ILE A 54 -4.05 2.27 -4.26
N LYS A 55 -3.93 3.14 -5.27
CA LYS A 55 -3.26 2.81 -6.53
C LYS A 55 -1.98 3.60 -6.66
N ILE A 56 -0.91 2.90 -6.99
CA ILE A 56 0.44 3.44 -7.17
C ILE A 56 0.93 3.00 -8.54
N SER A 57 1.39 3.94 -9.35
CA SER A 57 2.04 3.63 -10.62
C SER A 57 3.52 3.36 -10.38
N GLY A 58 3.97 2.15 -10.70
CA GLY A 58 5.38 1.83 -10.83
C GLY A 58 5.98 2.32 -12.15
N GLU A 59 7.25 2.02 -12.32
CA GLU A 59 7.98 2.08 -13.58
C GLU A 59 7.44 1.03 -14.56
N THR A 60 7.23 -0.21 -14.09
CA THR A 60 6.84 -1.33 -14.98
C THR A 60 5.33 -1.55 -14.98
N ASP A 61 4.72 -1.56 -13.80
CA ASP A 61 3.33 -1.97 -13.59
C ASP A 61 2.56 -1.01 -12.68
N GLY A 62 1.23 -1.12 -12.71
CA GLY A 62 0.36 -0.48 -11.72
C GLY A 62 0.09 -1.41 -10.54
N TYR A 63 0.17 -0.88 -9.32
CA TYR A 63 -0.04 -1.62 -8.10
C TYR A 63 -1.28 -1.13 -7.35
N THR A 64 -2.06 -2.07 -6.82
CA THR A 64 -3.25 -1.78 -6.04
C THR A 64 -3.14 -2.47 -4.68
N PHE A 65 -3.28 -1.71 -3.60
CA PHE A 65 -3.30 -2.24 -2.24
C PHE A 65 -4.62 -1.91 -1.56
N LEU A 66 -5.10 -2.85 -0.76
CA LEU A 66 -6.17 -2.64 0.19
C LEU A 66 -5.58 -2.35 1.55
N PHE A 67 -6.02 -1.28 2.19
CA PHE A 67 -5.62 -0.95 3.54
C PHE A 67 -6.80 -0.38 4.34
N ARG A 68 -6.68 -0.45 5.66
CA ARG A 68 -7.58 0.20 6.60
C ARG A 68 -6.79 1.28 7.30
N TYR A 69 -7.26 2.52 7.19
CA TYR A 69 -6.71 3.61 7.99
C TYR A 69 -7.28 3.49 9.40
N VAL A 70 -6.43 3.11 10.36
CA VAL A 70 -6.79 3.02 11.78
C VAL A 70 -6.21 4.25 12.44
N LEU A 71 -7.07 5.18 12.85
CA LEU A 71 -6.67 6.22 13.79
C LEU A 71 -6.60 5.56 15.17
N ASP A 72 -5.41 5.54 15.78
CA ASP A 72 -5.27 5.22 17.20
C ASP A 72 -5.86 6.37 18.04
N SER A 73 -7.17 6.53 17.99
CA SER A 73 -7.90 7.53 18.80
C SER A 73 -8.41 6.95 20.14
N PHE A 74 -7.99 5.74 20.54
CA PHE A 74 -8.51 5.07 21.73
C PHE A 74 -7.44 4.34 22.55
N ILE A 75 -6.34 5.02 22.86
CA ILE A 75 -5.66 4.80 24.14
C ILE A 75 -5.98 6.04 24.99
N SER A 76 -7.16 6.00 25.63
CA SER A 76 -7.55 6.90 26.72
C SER A 76 -7.64 6.10 27.99
#